data_AF-A0A7Y7J384-F1
#
_entry.id   AF-A0A7Y7J384-F1
#
_cell.length_a   1.000
_cell.length_b   1.000
_cell.length_c   1.000
_cell.angle_alpha   90.00
_cell.angle_beta   90.00
_cell.angle_gamma   90.00
#
_symmetry.space_group_name_H-M   'P 1'
#
loop_
_entity.id
_entity.type
_entity.pdbx_description
1 polymer ?
#
loop_
_entity_poly.entity_id
_entity_poly.type
_entity_poly.pdbx_seq_one_letter_code
_entity_poly.pdbx_strand_id
1 'polypeptide(L)'
;MKLEISFNTLKSKARPMARPGHRPLSLDTSLPPLPEREAPPARKPGKPLEVDLPDVGPIDWDDFEHIRGKGDLLEKQGQQVMLYMRGHYTPKFHQALFDGINGNRIHVAYCQKLEEMKRAGKLDSEYFFSQSLEGQFLIVDRITREQGMAALKVCKLCLRKLNYEGYVTPGRGTGKIFDEFTFQGFFEKYSSFFPFHPAIDDDKQVPERPSYTKDWPEVSRKLREQHHYTCSQCRVSLNAHRHLLHVHHVNAVKNDNRKENLRVLCIDCHSKQPNHQRMFVHHDDRKLIASLRRQQEMPIPQSWVDVFRFADPGVHGLLHHLQHNRTTVPEVGLDIQDSQQMVVATLELAWPRRKLGVAIDETDISAAEALGWQVLTVEQALNSPGSF
;
A
#
# COMPACT_ATOMS: atom_id res chain seq x y z
N MET A 1 60.84 -5.83 9.14
CA MET A 1 61.32 -6.50 7.90
C MET A 1 60.29 -6.20 6.81
N LYS A 2 60.54 -5.21 5.95
CA LYS A 2 59.64 -4.84 4.84
C LYS A 2 60.08 -5.63 3.60
N LEU A 3 59.15 -6.39 3.01
CA LEU A 3 59.36 -7.08 1.74
C LEU A 3 58.83 -6.17 0.63
N GLU A 4 59.73 -5.65 -0.21
CA GLU A 4 59.40 -5.01 -1.47
C GLU A 4 59.44 -6.04 -2.59
N ILE A 5 58.36 -6.15 -3.36
CA ILE A 5 58.28 -7.02 -4.55
C ILE A 5 58.36 -6.12 -5.78
N SER A 6 59.40 -6.34 -6.60
CA SER A 6 59.64 -5.64 -7.87
C SER A 6 58.94 -6.35 -9.03
N PHE A 7 58.09 -5.63 -9.76
CA PHE A 7 57.29 -6.15 -10.89
C PHE A 7 58.02 -6.16 -12.25
N ASN A 8 59.33 -5.89 -12.28
CA ASN A 8 60.07 -5.73 -13.53
C ASN A 8 60.30 -7.02 -14.34
N THR A 9 60.01 -8.20 -13.77
CA THR A 9 60.21 -9.50 -14.45
C THR A 9 58.99 -10.06 -15.16
N LEU A 10 57.82 -9.40 -15.09
CA LEU A 10 56.59 -9.87 -15.77
C LEU A 10 56.39 -9.30 -17.18
N LYS A 11 57.23 -8.36 -17.64
CA LYS A 11 57.11 -7.74 -18.97
C LYS A 11 57.90 -8.43 -20.09
N SER A 12 58.67 -9.48 -19.83
CA SER A 12 59.54 -10.12 -20.84
C SER A 12 59.00 -11.41 -21.48
N LYS A 13 57.74 -11.80 -21.22
CA LYS A 13 57.15 -13.04 -21.80
C LYS A 13 55.92 -12.85 -22.71
N ALA A 14 55.53 -11.62 -23.07
CA ALA A 14 54.49 -11.39 -24.07
C ALA A 14 55.10 -11.07 -25.43
N ARG A 15 55.03 -12.02 -26.39
CA ARG A 15 55.36 -11.75 -27.81
C ARG A 15 54.21 -10.99 -28.49
N PRO A 16 54.49 -9.99 -29.35
CA PRO A 16 53.45 -9.27 -30.07
C PRO A 16 53.07 -10.01 -31.37
N MET A 17 51.81 -10.41 -31.52
CA MET A 17 51.24 -10.76 -32.83
C MET A 17 50.53 -9.53 -33.40
N ALA A 18 51.23 -8.76 -34.24
CA ALA A 18 50.63 -7.67 -35.00
C ALA A 18 49.99 -8.22 -36.29
N ARG A 19 48.70 -7.91 -36.51
CA ARG A 19 48.08 -7.88 -37.85
C ARG A 19 47.86 -6.40 -38.23
N PRO A 20 48.12 -5.99 -39.48
CA PRO A 20 48.03 -4.60 -39.89
C PRO A 20 46.60 -4.22 -40.28
N GLY A 21 46.20 -3.01 -39.88
CA GLY A 21 44.99 -2.35 -40.37
C GLY A 21 43.77 -2.53 -39.46
N HIS A 22 43.57 -1.60 -38.54
CA HIS A 22 42.32 -0.86 -38.34
C HIS A 22 42.55 0.21 -37.24
N ARG A 23 41.91 1.37 -37.41
CA ARG A 23 42.14 2.67 -36.74
C ARG A 23 42.21 2.60 -35.20
N PRO A 24 42.96 3.51 -34.54
CA PRO A 24 42.96 3.63 -33.09
C PRO A 24 41.56 4.01 -32.59
N LEU A 25 41.07 3.27 -31.60
CA LEU A 25 39.85 3.57 -30.86
C LEU A 25 40.02 4.91 -30.13
N SER A 26 39.29 5.91 -30.59
CA SER A 26 39.08 7.16 -29.87
C SER A 26 38.21 6.85 -28.64
N LEU A 27 38.80 7.05 -27.46
CA LEU A 27 38.07 7.15 -26.20
C LEU A 27 37.78 8.64 -25.99
N ASP A 28 36.78 9.15 -26.72
CA ASP A 28 36.16 10.42 -26.36
C ASP A 28 34.67 10.45 -26.72
N THR A 29 33.88 10.64 -25.66
CA THR A 29 32.57 11.29 -25.50
C THR A 29 31.30 10.88 -26.26
N SER A 30 30.27 10.69 -25.42
CA SER A 30 28.82 10.67 -25.65
C SER A 30 28.24 9.49 -26.45
N LEU A 31 27.62 8.57 -25.71
CA LEU A 31 26.51 7.79 -26.23
C LEU A 31 25.47 8.75 -26.81
N PRO A 32 24.89 8.46 -28.00
CA PRO A 32 23.80 9.27 -28.52
C PRO A 32 22.64 9.24 -27.51
N PRO A 33 21.96 10.38 -27.24
CA PRO A 33 20.78 10.38 -26.42
C PRO A 33 19.77 9.41 -27.02
N LEU A 34 19.21 8.54 -26.19
CA LEU A 34 18.05 7.73 -26.55
C LEU A 34 16.99 8.68 -27.14
N PRO A 35 16.30 8.30 -28.22
CA PRO A 35 15.26 9.14 -28.79
C PRO A 35 14.26 9.49 -27.68
N GLU A 36 14.06 10.79 -27.45
CA GLU A 36 12.99 11.28 -26.59
C GLU A 36 11.68 10.76 -27.16
N ARG A 37 11.18 9.66 -26.60
CA ARG A 37 9.77 9.38 -26.68
C ARG A 37 9.11 10.53 -25.94
N GLU A 38 8.35 11.35 -26.67
CA GLU A 38 7.45 12.31 -26.05
C GLU A 38 6.71 11.58 -24.94
N ALA A 39 6.99 11.96 -23.69
CA ALA A 39 6.25 11.46 -22.57
C ALA A 39 4.77 11.76 -22.87
N PRO A 40 3.87 10.77 -22.78
CA PRO A 40 2.45 11.06 -22.91
C PRO A 40 2.14 12.23 -21.97
N PRO A 41 1.32 13.20 -22.41
CA PRO A 41 1.09 14.43 -21.68
C PRO A 41 0.78 14.06 -20.24
N ALA A 42 1.53 14.66 -19.31
CA ALA A 42 1.36 14.41 -17.89
C ALA A 42 -0.14 14.46 -17.60
N ARG A 43 -0.73 13.32 -17.23
CA ARG A 43 -2.06 13.33 -16.63
C ARG A 43 -1.92 14.33 -15.48
N LYS A 44 -2.63 15.47 -15.57
CA LYS A 44 -2.99 16.22 -14.36
C LYS A 44 -3.43 15.15 -13.36
N PRO A 45 -3.00 15.18 -12.08
CA PRO A 45 -3.49 14.21 -11.11
C PRO A 45 -5.00 14.23 -11.24
N GLY A 46 -5.54 13.19 -11.89
CA GLY A 46 -6.94 13.12 -12.16
C GLY A 46 -7.53 13.08 -10.78
N LYS A 47 -8.51 13.94 -10.50
CA LYS A 47 -9.44 13.61 -9.42
C LYS A 47 -9.81 12.14 -9.67
N PRO A 48 -9.66 11.24 -8.68
CA PRO A 48 -10.01 9.85 -8.87
C PRO A 48 -11.41 9.79 -9.51
N LEU A 49 -11.70 8.74 -10.28
CA LEU A 49 -13.09 8.48 -10.64
C LEU A 49 -13.84 8.28 -9.32
N GLU A 50 -14.40 9.36 -8.80
CA GLU A 50 -15.19 9.42 -7.59
C GLU A 50 -16.56 8.92 -8.02
N VAL A 51 -16.84 7.66 -7.69
CA VAL A 51 -18.22 7.21 -7.66
C VAL A 51 -18.77 7.77 -6.35
N ASP A 52 -19.71 8.70 -6.45
CA ASP A 52 -20.46 9.20 -5.30
C ASP A 52 -21.38 8.06 -4.85
N LEU A 53 -20.84 7.17 -4.00
CA LEU A 53 -21.65 6.19 -3.31
C LEU A 53 -22.46 6.98 -2.29
N PRO A 54 -23.80 7.02 -2.41
CA PRO A 54 -24.60 7.74 -1.44
C PRO A 54 -24.27 7.18 -0.08
N ASP A 55 -23.78 8.05 0.80
CA ASP A 55 -23.63 7.68 2.19
C ASP A 55 -25.02 7.21 2.66
N VAL A 56 -25.03 6.13 3.42
CA VAL A 56 -26.19 5.62 4.14
C VAL A 56 -27.42 5.17 3.32
N GLY A 57 -27.34 4.00 2.68
CA GLY A 57 -28.51 3.20 2.25
C GLY A 57 -28.55 1.78 2.86
N PRO A 58 -29.74 1.15 2.99
CA PRO A 58 -29.84 -0.29 3.29
C PRO A 58 -29.17 -1.12 2.19
N ILE A 59 -28.71 -2.32 2.55
CA ILE A 59 -28.05 -3.24 1.63
C ILE A 59 -29.12 -3.91 0.74
N ASP A 60 -28.96 -3.84 -0.58
CA ASP A 60 -29.68 -4.73 -1.50
C ASP A 60 -28.94 -6.08 -1.62
N TRP A 61 -29.67 -7.17 -1.88
CA TRP A 61 -29.13 -8.52 -1.99
C TRP A 61 -28.14 -8.66 -3.16
N ASP A 62 -28.42 -8.01 -4.30
CA ASP A 62 -27.51 -8.00 -5.45
C ASP A 62 -26.23 -7.18 -5.17
N ASP A 63 -26.30 -6.21 -4.25
CA ASP A 63 -25.12 -5.52 -3.73
C ASP A 63 -24.28 -6.49 -2.89
N PHE A 64 -24.87 -7.31 -2.02
CA PHE A 64 -24.13 -8.13 -1.05
C PHE A 64 -23.22 -9.21 -1.66
N GLU A 65 -23.62 -9.88 -2.75
CA GLU A 65 -22.72 -10.82 -3.43
C GLU A 65 -21.51 -10.10 -4.06
N HIS A 66 -21.68 -8.86 -4.51
CA HIS A 66 -20.56 -8.00 -4.92
C HIS A 66 -19.74 -7.50 -3.72
N ILE A 67 -20.32 -7.35 -2.53
CA ILE A 67 -19.63 -6.78 -1.36
C ILE A 67 -18.40 -7.57 -0.94
N ARG A 68 -18.49 -8.90 -1.02
CA ARG A 68 -17.37 -9.77 -0.65
C ARG A 68 -16.15 -9.50 -1.54
N GLY A 69 -16.34 -9.02 -2.77
CA GLY A 69 -15.26 -8.74 -3.70
C GLY A 69 -14.25 -9.89 -3.84
N LYS A 70 -13.04 -9.54 -4.30
CA LYS A 70 -11.90 -10.42 -4.56
C LYS A 70 -11.07 -10.71 -3.30
N GLY A 71 -11.69 -10.92 -2.14
CA GLY A 71 -10.95 -11.20 -0.92
C GLY A 71 -11.74 -11.17 0.39
N ASP A 72 -11.01 -11.02 1.50
CA ASP A 72 -11.59 -10.80 2.84
C ASP A 72 -12.03 -9.35 3.08
N LEU A 73 -11.51 -8.39 2.30
CA LEU A 73 -11.86 -6.97 2.43
C LEU A 73 -13.20 -6.69 1.75
N LEU A 74 -13.94 -5.71 2.28
CA LEU A 74 -15.27 -5.37 1.78
C LEU A 74 -15.18 -4.30 0.69
N GLU A 75 -15.81 -4.56 -0.46
CA GLU A 75 -15.81 -3.69 -1.63
C GLU A 75 -17.24 -3.25 -1.98
N LYS A 76 -17.43 -2.07 -2.58
CA LYS A 76 -18.64 -1.76 -3.36
C LYS A 76 -18.25 -0.91 -4.55
N GLN A 77 -18.60 -1.35 -5.75
CA GLN A 77 -18.32 -0.62 -7.01
C GLN A 77 -16.83 -0.19 -7.12
N GLY A 78 -15.88 -1.07 -6.77
CA GLY A 78 -14.46 -0.76 -6.82
C GLY A 78 -13.92 0.14 -5.69
N GLN A 79 -14.75 0.49 -4.70
CA GLN A 79 -14.32 1.24 -3.51
C GLN A 79 -14.33 0.36 -2.27
N GLN A 80 -13.38 0.61 -1.37
CA GLN A 80 -13.42 0.02 -0.04
C GLN A 80 -14.62 0.52 0.76
N VAL A 81 -15.27 -0.38 1.49
CA VAL A 81 -16.41 -0.04 2.37
C VAL A 81 -16.31 -0.75 3.72
N MET A 82 -17.14 -0.33 4.66
CA MET A 82 -17.34 -1.00 5.94
C MET A 82 -18.82 -1.30 6.17
N LEU A 83 -19.10 -2.23 7.06
CA LEU A 83 -20.46 -2.62 7.44
C LEU A 83 -20.70 -2.43 8.93
N TYR A 84 -21.86 -1.92 9.30
CA TYR A 84 -22.27 -1.84 10.70
C TYR A 84 -23.78 -1.87 10.90
N MET A 85 -24.19 -2.31 12.09
CA MET A 85 -25.60 -2.27 12.50
C MET A 85 -25.90 -0.99 13.27
N ARG A 86 -26.81 -0.15 12.76
CA ARG A 86 -27.25 1.08 13.42
C ARG A 86 -28.09 0.82 14.66
N GLY A 87 -28.92 -0.23 14.61
CA GLY A 87 -29.90 -0.53 15.64
C GLY A 87 -29.27 -1.02 16.95
N HIS A 88 -29.60 -0.33 18.04
CA HIS A 88 -29.24 -0.70 19.41
C HIS A 88 -30.51 -0.83 20.27
N TYR A 89 -30.52 -1.74 21.24
CA TYR A 89 -31.55 -1.71 22.28
C TYR A 89 -31.23 -0.60 23.29
N THR A 90 -32.24 -0.05 23.96
CA THR A 90 -32.15 1.24 24.68
C THR A 90 -30.96 1.41 25.62
N PRO A 91 -30.72 0.50 26.60
CA PRO A 91 -29.52 0.59 27.43
C PRO A 91 -28.21 0.64 26.63
N LYS A 92 -28.09 -0.16 25.56
CA LYS A 92 -26.88 -0.19 24.72
C LYS A 92 -26.72 1.06 23.89
N PHE A 93 -27.83 1.64 23.42
CA PHE A 93 -27.82 2.91 22.68
C PHE A 93 -27.19 4.02 23.53
N HIS A 94 -27.69 4.25 24.75
CA HIS A 94 -27.12 5.27 25.66
C HIS A 94 -25.66 4.97 26.04
N GLN A 95 -25.32 3.71 26.31
CA GLN A 95 -23.93 3.35 26.63
C GLN A 95 -22.98 3.58 25.45
N ALA A 96 -23.44 3.35 24.21
CA ALA A 96 -22.65 3.55 23.01
C ALA A 96 -22.43 5.03 22.69
N LEU A 97 -23.40 5.91 23.02
CA LEU A 97 -23.22 7.36 22.92
C LEU A 97 -22.14 7.88 23.87
N PHE A 98 -22.06 7.30 25.07
CA PHE A 98 -21.03 7.66 26.05
C PHE A 98 -19.66 7.07 25.67
N ASP A 99 -19.61 5.78 25.34
CA ASP A 99 -18.40 5.09 24.92
C ASP A 99 -18.74 4.02 23.87
N GLY A 100 -18.25 4.24 22.65
CA GLY A 100 -18.51 3.35 21.52
C GLY A 100 -17.97 1.94 21.66
N ILE A 101 -17.13 1.64 22.68
CA ILE A 101 -16.78 0.25 23.03
C ILE A 101 -18.02 -0.56 23.47
N ASN A 102 -19.07 0.10 23.97
CA ASN A 102 -20.30 -0.54 24.42
C ASN A 102 -21.32 -0.74 23.27
N GLY A 103 -21.06 -0.17 22.09
CA GLY A 103 -21.94 -0.26 20.93
C GLY A 103 -21.79 -1.55 20.12
N ASN A 104 -22.45 -1.58 18.96
CA ASN A 104 -22.19 -2.57 17.91
C ASN A 104 -20.79 -2.32 17.32
N ARG A 105 -20.25 -3.31 16.62
CA ARG A 105 -18.91 -3.22 16.03
C ARG A 105 -18.99 -2.86 14.56
N ILE A 106 -17.99 -2.12 14.10
CA ILE A 106 -17.78 -1.86 12.68
C ILE A 106 -16.99 -3.02 12.06
N HIS A 107 -17.49 -3.56 10.96
CA HIS A 107 -16.86 -4.64 10.23
C HIS A 107 -16.12 -4.08 9.01
N VAL A 108 -14.85 -4.43 8.91
CA VAL A 108 -13.93 -3.97 7.86
C VAL A 108 -13.47 -5.11 6.94
N ALA A 109 -13.93 -6.33 7.24
CA ALA A 109 -13.64 -7.55 6.51
C ALA A 109 -14.81 -8.53 6.68
N TYR A 110 -14.97 -9.46 5.75
CA TYR A 110 -15.94 -10.55 5.81
C TYR A 110 -15.54 -11.61 6.85
N CYS A 111 -15.74 -11.27 8.12
CA CYS A 111 -15.36 -12.12 9.24
C CYS A 111 -16.47 -13.12 9.62
N GLN A 112 -16.12 -14.09 10.47
CA GLN A 112 -17.03 -15.12 10.98
C GLN A 112 -18.39 -14.57 11.46
N LYS A 113 -18.40 -13.39 12.08
CA LYS A 113 -19.67 -12.80 12.55
C LYS A 113 -20.59 -12.36 11.40
N LEU A 114 -20.05 -11.81 10.31
CA LEU A 114 -20.86 -11.50 9.14
C LEU A 114 -21.35 -12.78 8.47
N GLU A 115 -20.53 -13.83 8.44
CA GLU A 115 -20.95 -15.14 7.94
C GLU A 115 -22.12 -15.73 8.75
N GLU A 116 -22.08 -15.64 10.08
CA GLU A 116 -23.21 -16.02 10.95
C GLU A 116 -24.47 -15.20 10.64
N MET A 117 -24.33 -13.88 10.49
CA MET A 117 -25.46 -13.00 10.20
C MET A 117 -26.04 -13.25 8.81
N LYS A 118 -25.19 -13.60 7.84
CA LYS A 118 -25.61 -14.04 6.50
C LYS A 118 -26.45 -15.32 6.58
N ARG A 119 -25.92 -16.37 7.25
CA ARG A 119 -26.65 -17.64 7.42
C ARG A 119 -27.97 -17.48 8.16
N ALA A 120 -28.06 -16.50 9.05
CA ALA A 120 -29.29 -16.17 9.77
C ALA A 120 -30.27 -15.27 8.97
N GLY A 121 -29.93 -14.84 7.75
CA GLY A 121 -30.77 -13.95 6.93
C GLY A 121 -30.93 -12.54 7.51
N LYS A 122 -29.98 -12.08 8.34
CA LYS A 122 -30.04 -10.79 9.05
C LYS A 122 -29.04 -9.76 8.54
N LEU A 123 -28.17 -10.15 7.61
CA LEU A 123 -27.10 -9.27 7.15
C LEU A 123 -27.70 -8.09 6.37
N ASP A 124 -28.59 -8.39 5.43
CA ASP A 124 -29.13 -7.43 4.46
C ASP A 124 -30.14 -6.49 5.11
N SER A 125 -30.89 -6.97 6.11
CA SER A 125 -31.92 -6.20 6.80
C SER A 125 -31.38 -5.30 7.93
N GLU A 126 -30.18 -5.56 8.47
CA GLU A 126 -29.69 -4.89 9.68
C GLU A 126 -28.37 -4.13 9.49
N TYR A 127 -27.59 -4.46 8.46
CA TYR A 127 -26.30 -3.81 8.22
C TYR A 127 -26.40 -2.70 7.17
N PHE A 128 -25.54 -1.71 7.34
CA PHE A 128 -25.43 -0.54 6.49
C PHE A 128 -23.99 -0.31 6.09
N PHE A 129 -23.80 0.23 4.88
CA PHE A 129 -22.51 0.69 4.41
C PHE A 129 -22.05 1.96 5.12
N SER A 130 -20.73 2.10 5.23
CA SER A 130 -20.09 3.37 5.57
C SER A 130 -18.69 3.44 4.97
N GLN A 131 -18.30 4.66 4.58
CA GLN A 131 -16.94 5.04 4.25
C GLN A 131 -16.40 6.13 5.19
N SER A 132 -17.04 6.30 6.36
CA SER A 132 -16.66 7.31 7.35
C SER A 132 -15.24 7.07 7.85
N LEU A 133 -14.32 7.96 7.48
CA LEU A 133 -12.93 7.94 7.94
C LEU A 133 -12.78 8.51 9.35
N GLU A 134 -13.74 9.31 9.80
CA GLU A 134 -13.72 10.04 11.08
C GLU A 134 -14.09 9.16 12.28
N GLY A 135 -14.62 7.97 12.02
CA GLY A 135 -14.99 7.01 13.06
C GLY A 135 -16.23 7.40 13.88
N GLN A 136 -17.02 8.33 13.37
CA GLN A 136 -18.33 8.69 13.91
C GLN A 136 -19.43 8.03 13.07
N PHE A 137 -20.36 7.33 13.75
CA PHE A 137 -21.40 6.55 13.08
C PHE A 137 -22.78 6.85 13.67
N LEU A 138 -23.77 6.98 12.79
CA LEU A 138 -25.16 7.16 13.17
C LEU A 138 -25.71 5.87 13.78
N ILE A 139 -26.09 5.91 15.05
CA ILE A 139 -26.77 4.81 15.74
C ILE A 139 -28.21 5.20 16.06
N VAL A 140 -29.08 4.20 16.18
CA VAL A 140 -30.51 4.38 16.40
C VAL A 140 -30.99 3.44 17.50
N ASP A 141 -31.77 3.96 18.44
CA ASP A 141 -32.53 3.16 19.39
C ASP A 141 -33.68 2.45 18.67
N ARG A 142 -33.76 1.12 18.81
CA ARG A 142 -34.76 0.30 18.12
C ARG A 142 -36.20 0.56 18.59
N ILE A 143 -36.39 1.01 19.82
CA ILE A 143 -37.69 1.24 20.47
C ILE A 143 -38.05 2.73 20.37
N THR A 144 -37.22 3.62 20.92
CA THR A 144 -37.53 5.05 21.01
C THR A 144 -37.32 5.78 19.67
N ARG A 145 -36.59 5.15 18.73
CA ARG A 145 -36.19 5.72 17.44
C ARG A 145 -35.28 6.95 17.57
N GLU A 146 -34.74 7.18 18.77
CA GLU A 146 -33.74 8.20 19.03
C GLU A 146 -32.47 7.92 18.20
N GLN A 147 -31.82 8.99 17.74
CA GLN A 147 -30.62 8.92 16.92
C GLN A 147 -29.48 9.65 17.60
N GLY A 148 -28.26 9.16 17.39
CA GLY A 148 -27.06 9.87 17.83
C GLY A 148 -25.81 9.38 17.11
N MET A 149 -24.74 10.17 17.19
CA MET A 149 -23.44 9.81 16.63
C MET A 149 -22.60 9.13 17.72
N ALA A 150 -22.04 7.97 17.41
CA ALA A 150 -21.20 7.21 18.33
C ALA A 150 -19.86 6.83 17.68
N ALA A 151 -18.80 6.86 18.49
CA ALA A 151 -17.44 6.48 18.12
C ALA A 151 -17.24 4.95 18.18
N LEU A 152 -17.99 4.20 17.38
CA LEU A 152 -18.01 2.73 17.41
C LEU A 152 -16.64 2.11 17.11
N LYS A 153 -16.29 1.05 17.85
CA LYS A 153 -15.01 0.32 17.68
C LYS A 153 -15.09 -0.74 16.59
N VAL A 154 -13.94 -1.01 15.95
CA VAL A 154 -13.77 -2.08 14.96
C VAL A 154 -14.06 -3.47 15.55
N CYS A 155 -14.52 -4.40 14.72
CA CYS A 155 -14.75 -5.78 15.10
C CYS A 155 -13.41 -6.52 15.27
N LYS A 156 -13.17 -7.07 16.46
CA LYS A 156 -11.96 -7.87 16.76
C LYS A 156 -11.82 -9.10 15.86
N LEU A 157 -12.93 -9.66 15.36
CA LEU A 157 -12.88 -10.79 14.41
C LEU A 157 -12.37 -10.36 13.03
N CYS A 158 -12.66 -9.13 12.59
CA CYS A 158 -12.06 -8.59 11.37
C CYS A 158 -10.55 -8.38 11.54
N LEU A 159 -10.11 -7.84 12.69
CA LEU A 159 -8.67 -7.69 12.96
C LEU A 159 -7.94 -9.03 12.98
N ARG A 160 -8.54 -10.08 13.55
CA ARG A 160 -7.99 -11.45 13.50
C ARG A 160 -7.91 -11.98 12.08
N LYS A 161 -9.00 -11.87 11.32
CA LYS A 161 -9.11 -12.41 9.97
C LYS A 161 -8.03 -11.84 9.04
N LEU A 162 -7.79 -10.54 9.11
CA LEU A 162 -6.76 -9.85 8.33
C LEU A 162 -5.34 -9.94 8.91
N ASN A 163 -5.19 -10.53 10.11
CA ASN A 163 -4.02 -10.37 10.97
C ASN A 163 -3.52 -8.90 11.02
N TYR A 164 -4.45 -7.95 11.14
CA TYR A 164 -4.17 -6.51 10.99
C TYR A 164 -3.06 -6.08 11.96
N GLU A 165 -1.96 -5.52 11.46
CA GLU A 165 -0.79 -5.15 12.28
C GLU A 165 -0.23 -6.31 13.13
N GLY A 166 -0.46 -7.56 12.72
CA GLY A 166 -0.06 -8.73 13.50
C GLY A 166 -0.99 -9.00 14.68
N TYR A 167 -2.29 -8.69 14.56
CA TYR A 167 -3.28 -8.84 15.63
C TYR A 167 -3.32 -10.23 16.29
N VAL A 168 -3.03 -11.30 15.53
CA VAL A 168 -2.93 -12.67 16.07
C VAL A 168 -1.50 -13.17 16.20
N THR A 169 -0.51 -12.34 15.85
CA THR A 169 0.91 -12.67 15.96
C THR A 169 1.39 -12.52 17.41
N PRO A 170 1.96 -13.57 18.02
CA PRO A 170 2.48 -13.49 19.38
C PRO A 170 3.49 -12.36 19.58
N GLY A 171 3.38 -11.63 20.70
CA GLY A 171 4.29 -10.53 21.06
C GLY A 171 3.92 -9.15 20.52
N ARG A 172 2.90 -9.02 19.66
CA ARG A 172 2.50 -7.71 19.07
C ARG A 172 1.57 -6.86 19.95
N GLY A 173 0.95 -7.45 20.98
CA GLY A 173 0.08 -6.74 21.92
C GLY A 173 -1.30 -6.42 21.35
N THR A 174 -2.22 -7.38 21.38
CA THR A 174 -3.56 -7.28 20.76
C THR A 174 -4.41 -6.14 21.31
N GLY A 175 -4.23 -5.76 22.58
CA GLY A 175 -4.91 -4.62 23.19
C GLY A 175 -4.52 -3.30 22.53
N LYS A 176 -3.20 -3.05 22.44
CA LYS A 176 -2.64 -1.86 21.80
C LYS A 176 -3.14 -1.69 20.36
N ILE A 177 -3.08 -2.75 19.54
CA ILE A 177 -3.55 -2.69 18.15
C ILE A 177 -5.05 -2.35 18.07
N PHE A 178 -5.86 -2.88 18.98
CA PHE A 178 -7.29 -2.59 19.03
C PHE A 178 -7.58 -1.15 19.46
N ASP A 179 -6.84 -0.65 20.46
CA ASP A 179 -7.06 0.68 21.03
C ASP A 179 -6.58 1.80 20.11
N GLU A 180 -5.46 1.58 19.41
CA GLU A 180 -4.85 2.52 18.44
C GLU A 180 -5.45 2.43 17.02
N PHE A 181 -6.40 1.50 16.78
CA PHE A 181 -7.02 1.34 15.47
C PHE A 181 -7.76 2.62 15.05
N THR A 182 -7.52 3.06 13.82
CA THR A 182 -8.26 4.15 13.16
C THR A 182 -8.82 3.67 11.83
N PHE A 183 -10.03 4.11 11.49
CA PHE A 183 -10.62 3.80 10.18
C PHE A 183 -9.82 4.45 9.06
N GLN A 184 -9.41 5.71 9.20
CA GLN A 184 -8.53 6.36 8.24
C GLN A 184 -7.27 5.54 7.93
N GLY A 185 -6.53 5.09 8.96
CA GLY A 185 -5.31 4.31 8.75
C GLY A 185 -5.58 2.92 8.15
N PHE A 186 -6.76 2.35 8.42
CA PHE A 186 -7.20 1.12 7.75
C PHE A 186 -7.44 1.33 6.25
N PHE A 187 -8.17 2.38 5.86
CA PHE A 187 -8.41 2.67 4.45
C PHE A 187 -7.13 3.01 3.69
N GLU A 188 -6.23 3.78 4.31
CA GLU A 188 -4.93 4.13 3.72
C GLU A 188 -4.10 2.88 3.46
N LYS A 189 -4.04 1.98 4.44
CA LYS A 189 -3.28 0.73 4.38
C LYS A 189 -3.70 -0.18 3.23
N TYR A 190 -5.00 -0.35 3.02
CA TYR A 190 -5.53 -1.28 2.02
C TYR A 190 -5.93 -0.61 0.71
N SER A 191 -5.61 0.68 0.53
CA SER A 191 -6.02 1.46 -0.65
C SER A 191 -5.63 0.82 -1.98
N SER A 192 -4.46 0.19 -2.07
CA SER A 192 -3.98 -0.50 -3.27
C SER A 192 -4.79 -1.73 -3.66
N PHE A 193 -5.68 -2.23 -2.81
CA PHE A 193 -6.55 -3.36 -3.14
C PHE A 193 -7.79 -2.92 -3.93
N PHE A 194 -7.99 -1.61 -4.10
CA PHE A 194 -9.20 -1.03 -4.68
C PHE A 194 -8.85 -0.05 -5.81
N PRO A 195 -9.56 -0.12 -6.96
CA PRO A 195 -9.33 0.81 -8.06
C PRO A 195 -9.76 2.25 -7.74
N PHE A 196 -10.72 2.42 -6.83
CA PHE A 196 -11.25 3.72 -6.44
C PHE A 196 -11.10 3.95 -4.92
N HIS A 197 -10.94 5.20 -4.54
CA HIS A 197 -10.77 5.61 -3.15
C HIS A 197 -11.96 6.43 -2.68
N PRO A 198 -12.28 6.43 -1.36
CA PRO A 198 -13.34 7.28 -0.83
C PRO A 198 -13.12 8.73 -1.23
N ALA A 199 -14.20 9.43 -1.62
CA ALA A 199 -14.14 10.85 -1.87
C ALA A 199 -13.71 11.57 -0.58
N ILE A 200 -12.52 12.16 -0.60
CA ILE A 200 -12.07 13.02 0.48
C ILE A 200 -12.43 14.44 0.06
N ASP A 201 -13.43 15.01 0.72
CA ASP A 201 -13.58 16.47 0.74
C ASP A 201 -12.39 17.08 1.49
N ASP A 202 -11.28 17.29 0.79
CA ASP A 202 -10.17 18.11 1.28
C ASP A 202 -10.62 19.58 1.50
N ASP A 203 -11.73 19.97 0.87
CA ASP A 203 -12.31 21.32 0.88
C ASP A 203 -13.44 21.52 1.89
N LYS A 204 -13.82 20.47 2.66
CA LYS A 204 -14.60 20.69 3.88
C LYS A 204 -13.68 21.35 4.89
N GLN A 205 -13.71 22.68 4.86
CA GLN A 205 -13.06 23.61 5.77
C GLN A 205 -13.26 23.18 7.22
N VAL A 206 -12.33 22.36 7.72
CA VAL A 206 -12.04 22.31 9.15
C VAL A 206 -11.20 23.56 9.40
N PRO A 207 -11.72 24.59 10.09
CA PRO A 207 -11.06 25.90 10.22
C PRO A 207 -9.68 25.86 10.89
N GLU A 208 -9.32 24.73 11.50
CA GLU A 208 -8.17 24.60 12.40
C GLU A 208 -6.96 23.88 11.80
N ARG A 209 -6.99 23.42 10.54
CA ARG A 209 -5.80 22.81 9.93
C ARG A 209 -4.90 23.91 9.34
N PRO A 210 -3.60 23.97 9.70
CA PRO A 210 -2.68 24.88 9.04
C PRO A 210 -2.68 24.59 7.54
N SER A 211 -3.11 25.56 6.74
CA SER A 211 -3.08 25.46 5.29
C SER A 211 -1.63 25.50 4.82
N TYR A 212 -1.37 24.92 3.64
CA TYR A 212 -0.10 25.15 2.96
C TYR A 212 0.13 26.65 2.77
N THR A 213 1.39 27.06 2.81
CA THR A 213 1.75 28.41 2.40
C THR A 213 1.47 28.60 0.91
N LYS A 214 1.20 29.83 0.48
CA LYS A 214 0.88 30.15 -0.93
C LYS A 214 1.99 29.74 -1.91
N ASP A 215 3.24 29.71 -1.45
CA ASP A 215 4.43 29.35 -2.22
C ASP A 215 4.73 27.84 -2.21
N TRP A 216 3.95 27.01 -1.52
CA TRP A 216 4.18 25.56 -1.42
C TRP A 216 4.40 24.84 -2.77
N PRO A 217 3.63 25.11 -3.84
CA PRO A 217 3.87 24.48 -5.14
C PRO A 217 5.31 24.69 -5.66
N GLU A 218 5.84 25.89 -5.44
CA GLU A 218 7.19 26.27 -5.87
C GLU A 218 8.27 25.68 -4.96
N VAL A 219 8.06 25.73 -3.63
CA VAL A 219 8.96 25.10 -2.64
C VAL A 219 9.10 23.60 -2.91
N SER A 220 7.97 22.91 -3.09
CA SER A 220 7.92 21.48 -3.36
C SER A 220 8.59 21.12 -4.69
N ARG A 221 8.35 21.91 -5.75
CA ARG A 221 8.99 21.71 -7.06
C ARG A 221 10.51 21.83 -6.96
N LYS A 222 11.01 22.95 -6.40
CA LYS A 222 12.45 23.20 -6.25
C LYS A 222 13.15 22.12 -5.45
N LEU A 223 12.55 21.66 -4.35
CA LEU A 223 13.15 20.63 -3.52
C LEU A 223 13.24 19.28 -4.24
N ARG A 224 12.21 18.89 -5.00
CA ARG A 224 12.25 17.67 -5.83
C ARG A 224 13.29 17.74 -6.95
N GLU A 225 13.45 18.91 -7.57
CA GLU A 225 14.48 19.17 -8.58
C GLU A 225 15.89 19.08 -7.99
N GLN A 226 16.12 19.68 -6.81
CA GLN A 226 17.41 19.61 -6.09
C GLN A 226 17.81 18.18 -5.73
N HIS A 227 16.85 17.30 -5.51
CA HIS A 227 17.08 15.87 -5.28
C HIS A 227 17.06 15.02 -6.55
N HIS A 228 17.08 15.63 -7.74
CA HIS A 228 17.04 14.94 -9.03
C HIS A 228 15.91 13.91 -9.12
N TYR A 229 14.77 14.25 -8.55
CA TYR A 229 13.62 13.38 -8.41
C TYR A 229 13.90 12.00 -7.77
N THR A 230 14.88 11.93 -6.87
CA THR A 230 15.27 10.69 -6.19
C THR A 230 14.69 10.63 -4.78
N CYS A 231 14.04 9.51 -4.44
CA CYS A 231 13.50 9.29 -3.10
C CYS A 231 14.64 9.27 -2.06
N SER A 232 14.55 10.10 -1.02
CA SER A 232 15.55 10.16 0.05
C SER A 232 15.51 8.94 0.99
N GLN A 233 14.47 8.11 0.93
CA GLN A 233 14.37 6.90 1.75
C GLN A 233 14.84 5.65 1.01
N CYS A 234 14.21 5.32 -0.12
CA CYS A 234 14.59 4.11 -0.85
C CYS A 234 15.71 4.34 -1.85
N ARG A 235 15.94 5.57 -2.34
CA ARG A 235 16.87 5.92 -3.43
C ARG A 235 16.40 5.64 -4.85
N VAL A 236 15.15 5.20 -5.05
CA VAL A 236 14.60 5.08 -6.40
C VAL A 236 14.55 6.45 -7.08
N SER A 237 15.09 6.54 -8.29
CA SER A 237 14.93 7.70 -9.16
C SER A 237 13.57 7.65 -9.85
N LEU A 238 12.84 8.76 -9.77
CA LEU A 238 11.54 8.97 -10.40
C LEU A 238 11.60 10.11 -11.41
N ASN A 239 12.78 10.39 -11.99
CA ASN A 239 12.93 11.51 -12.94
C ASN A 239 12.04 11.36 -14.19
N ALA A 240 11.78 10.12 -14.64
CA ALA A 240 10.83 9.82 -15.71
C ALA A 240 9.35 9.83 -15.23
N HIS A 241 9.11 9.76 -13.92
CA HIS A 241 7.78 9.64 -13.29
C HIS A 241 7.64 10.64 -12.13
N ARG A 242 7.89 11.92 -12.41
CA ARG A 242 8.04 13.00 -11.40
C ARG A 242 6.83 13.19 -10.48
N HIS A 243 5.65 12.77 -10.92
CA HIS A 243 4.41 12.80 -10.16
C HIS A 243 4.40 11.80 -8.99
N LEU A 244 5.20 10.74 -9.05
CA LEU A 244 5.32 9.73 -7.99
C LEU A 244 6.24 10.16 -6.84
N LEU A 245 6.75 11.39 -6.85
CA LEU A 245 7.64 11.91 -5.84
C LEU A 245 7.02 13.14 -5.15
N HIS A 246 6.85 13.03 -3.84
CA HIS A 246 6.24 14.04 -2.98
C HIS A 246 7.27 14.63 -2.01
N VAL A 247 6.89 15.74 -1.37
CA VAL A 247 7.59 16.30 -0.22
C VAL A 247 6.75 16.08 1.03
N HIS A 248 7.36 15.48 2.05
CA HIS A 248 6.78 15.17 3.34
C HIS A 248 7.22 16.21 4.39
N HIS A 249 6.26 16.80 5.10
CA HIS A 249 6.50 17.60 6.31
C HIS A 249 6.65 16.67 7.51
N VAL A 250 7.87 16.53 8.04
CA VAL A 250 8.22 15.57 9.09
C VAL A 250 7.42 15.79 10.38
N ASN A 251 7.18 17.04 10.76
CA ASN A 251 6.39 17.40 11.93
C ASN A 251 4.87 17.54 11.66
N ALA A 252 4.39 17.21 10.46
CA ALA A 252 3.00 17.40 10.02
C ALA A 252 2.50 18.85 9.91
N VAL A 253 3.34 19.84 10.18
CA VAL A 253 3.00 21.26 10.14
C VAL A 253 3.17 21.77 8.71
N LYS A 254 2.07 21.85 7.96
CA LYS A 254 2.05 22.15 6.51
C LYS A 254 2.61 23.52 6.12
N ASN A 255 2.72 24.45 7.06
CA ASN A 255 3.31 25.77 6.84
C ASN A 255 4.78 25.88 7.30
N ASP A 256 5.36 24.83 7.88
CA ASP A 256 6.77 24.78 8.28
C ASP A 256 7.65 24.26 7.13
N ASN A 257 8.06 25.18 6.25
CA ASN A 257 8.85 24.87 5.07
C ASN A 257 10.38 24.91 5.32
N ARG A 258 10.84 24.81 6.57
CA ARG A 258 12.28 24.69 6.87
C ARG A 258 12.82 23.41 6.25
N LYS A 259 14.02 23.47 5.66
CA LYS A 259 14.60 22.34 4.89
C LYS A 259 14.70 21.07 5.74
N GLU A 260 15.09 21.22 7.00
CA GLU A 260 15.18 20.17 8.02
C GLU A 260 13.84 19.52 8.36
N ASN A 261 12.71 20.18 8.07
CA ASN A 261 11.37 19.64 8.24
C ASN A 261 10.81 19.00 6.95
N LEU A 262 11.51 19.14 5.81
CA LEU A 262 11.05 18.64 4.52
C LEU A 262 11.86 17.43 4.06
N ARG A 263 11.17 16.38 3.63
CA ARG A 263 11.82 15.17 3.08
C ARG A 263 11.22 14.79 1.74
N VAL A 264 12.06 14.53 0.75
CA VAL A 264 11.61 14.09 -0.58
C VAL A 264 11.47 12.58 -0.62
N LEU A 265 10.26 12.09 -0.88
CA LEU A 265 9.92 10.67 -0.80
C LEU A 265 9.08 10.24 -2.01
N CYS A 266 9.31 9.03 -2.52
CA CYS A 266 8.35 8.42 -3.43
C CYS A 266 7.02 8.19 -2.70
N ILE A 267 5.90 8.19 -3.43
CA ILE A 267 4.58 8.09 -2.81
C ILE A 267 4.38 6.82 -1.96
N ASP A 268 5.00 5.71 -2.34
CA ASP A 268 5.02 4.49 -1.51
C ASP A 268 5.71 4.73 -0.15
N CYS A 269 6.98 5.18 -0.13
CA CYS A 269 7.67 5.51 1.13
C CYS A 269 6.98 6.63 1.93
N HIS A 270 6.36 7.60 1.25
CA HIS A 270 5.63 8.68 1.90
C HIS A 270 4.40 8.16 2.64
N SER A 271 3.61 7.27 2.02
CA SER A 271 2.44 6.60 2.61
C SER A 271 2.76 5.70 3.83
N LYS A 272 4.04 5.58 4.19
CA LYS A 272 4.52 4.79 5.34
C LYS A 272 5.17 5.67 6.42
N GLN A 273 5.22 6.99 6.23
CA GLN A 273 5.75 7.91 7.24
C GLN A 273 4.72 8.17 8.35
N PRO A 274 5.15 8.42 9.59
CA PRO A 274 4.22 8.95 10.59
C PRO A 274 3.68 10.32 10.14
N ASN A 275 2.51 10.68 10.65
CA ASN A 275 1.89 11.99 10.46
C ASN A 275 1.65 12.42 8.99
N HIS A 276 1.56 11.48 8.04
CA HIS A 276 0.93 11.78 6.76
C HIS A 276 -0.58 11.90 6.94
N GLN A 277 -1.23 12.78 6.20
CA GLN A 277 -2.69 12.88 6.18
C GLN A 277 -3.22 12.28 4.89
N ARG A 278 -4.11 11.29 5.00
CA ARG A 278 -5.05 10.85 3.95
C ARG A 278 -4.38 10.55 2.61
N MET A 279 -3.34 9.72 2.64
CA MET A 279 -2.59 9.36 1.44
C MET A 279 -2.97 7.97 0.96
N PHE A 280 -3.80 7.92 -0.08
CA PHE A 280 -4.10 6.70 -0.82
C PHE A 280 -3.12 6.54 -1.97
N VAL A 281 -2.61 5.32 -2.17
CA VAL A 281 -1.66 5.01 -3.25
C VAL A 281 -2.19 3.84 -4.04
N HIS A 282 -2.42 4.05 -5.33
CA HIS A 282 -2.94 3.04 -6.23
C HIS A 282 -1.97 1.86 -6.41
N HIS A 283 -2.54 0.69 -6.74
CA HIS A 283 -1.76 -0.51 -7.00
C HIS A 283 -0.72 -0.32 -8.11
N ASP A 284 -1.15 0.25 -9.24
CA ASP A 284 -0.29 0.47 -10.41
C ASP A 284 0.91 1.35 -10.09
N ASP A 285 0.73 2.37 -9.25
CA ASP A 285 1.81 3.24 -8.82
C ASP A 285 2.83 2.48 -7.94
N ARG A 286 2.35 1.59 -7.06
CA ARG A 286 3.22 0.72 -6.24
C ARG A 286 3.98 -0.28 -7.11
N LYS A 287 3.29 -0.93 -8.06
CA LYS A 287 3.92 -1.83 -9.05
C LYS A 287 4.98 -1.11 -9.87
N LEU A 288 4.65 0.07 -10.39
CA LEU A 288 5.60 0.88 -11.16
C LEU A 288 6.83 1.26 -10.33
N ILE A 289 6.64 1.70 -9.08
CA ILE A 289 7.77 1.99 -8.18
C ILE A 289 8.59 0.73 -7.90
N ALA A 290 7.96 -0.44 -7.70
CA ALA A 290 8.66 -1.70 -7.49
C ALA A 290 9.49 -2.11 -8.71
N SER A 291 8.91 -2.05 -9.92
CA SER A 291 9.62 -2.33 -11.17
C SER A 291 10.78 -1.35 -11.38
N LEU A 292 10.58 -0.05 -11.14
CA LEU A 292 11.65 0.95 -11.22
C LEU A 292 12.80 0.67 -10.24
N ARG A 293 12.51 0.18 -9.02
CA ARG A 293 13.56 -0.23 -8.07
C ARG A 293 14.41 -1.37 -8.64
N ARG A 294 13.80 -2.33 -9.32
CA ARG A 294 14.51 -3.46 -9.95
C ARG A 294 15.32 -3.04 -11.16
N GLN A 295 14.73 -2.25 -12.05
CA GLN A 295 15.42 -1.73 -13.25
C GLN A 295 16.64 -0.87 -12.88
N GLN A 296 16.62 -0.24 -11.71
CA GLN A 296 17.72 0.55 -11.17
C GLN A 296 18.67 -0.27 -10.28
N GLU A 297 18.59 -1.61 -10.32
CA GLU A 297 19.44 -2.55 -9.60
C GLU A 297 19.54 -2.25 -8.09
N MET A 298 18.43 -1.78 -7.51
CA MET A 298 18.41 -1.46 -6.09
C MET A 298 18.54 -2.74 -5.25
N PRO A 299 19.15 -2.66 -4.05
CA PRO A 299 19.34 -3.83 -3.21
C PRO A 299 18.02 -4.57 -2.94
N ILE A 300 18.02 -5.88 -3.23
CA ILE A 300 16.91 -6.77 -2.90
C ILE A 300 16.77 -6.81 -1.37
N PRO A 301 15.54 -6.80 -0.81
CA PRO A 301 15.34 -6.92 0.63
C PRO A 301 16.00 -8.18 1.19
N GLN A 302 16.95 -8.03 2.11
CA GLN A 302 17.64 -9.15 2.77
C GLN A 302 17.20 -9.36 4.22
N SER A 303 16.36 -8.47 4.74
CA SER A 303 15.87 -8.50 6.12
C SER A 303 14.36 -8.28 6.15
N TRP A 304 13.70 -8.78 7.19
CA TRP A 304 12.29 -8.48 7.43
C TRP A 304 12.02 -6.98 7.51
N VAL A 305 12.94 -6.19 8.07
CA VAL A 305 12.83 -4.72 8.13
C VAL A 305 12.72 -4.13 6.74
N ASP A 306 13.51 -4.62 5.78
CA ASP A 306 13.44 -4.16 4.40
C ASP A 306 12.17 -4.66 3.70
N VAL A 307 11.76 -5.91 3.94
CA VAL A 307 10.52 -6.46 3.38
C VAL A 307 9.32 -5.59 3.79
N PHE A 308 9.15 -5.30 5.09
CA PHE A 308 8.09 -4.38 5.56
C PHE A 308 8.24 -2.95 5.02
N ARG A 309 9.46 -2.49 4.74
CA ARG A 309 9.68 -1.15 4.17
C ARG A 309 9.20 -1.07 2.73
N PHE A 310 9.43 -2.10 1.93
CA PHE A 310 9.19 -2.07 0.50
C PHE A 310 7.83 -2.64 0.10
N ALA A 311 7.31 -3.62 0.84
CA ALA A 311 6.05 -4.26 0.53
C ALA A 311 4.85 -3.33 0.73
N ASP A 312 3.76 -3.66 0.08
CA ASP A 312 2.47 -3.03 0.26
C ASP A 312 1.99 -3.14 1.73
N PRO A 313 1.57 -2.03 2.37
CA PRO A 313 1.04 -2.06 3.73
C PRO A 313 -0.11 -3.06 3.94
N GLY A 314 -0.93 -3.30 2.92
CA GLY A 314 -2.04 -4.26 2.97
C GLY A 314 -1.59 -5.71 3.09
N VAL A 315 -0.34 -6.05 2.72
CA VAL A 315 0.21 -7.41 2.93
C VAL A 315 0.92 -7.58 4.28
N HIS A 316 1.04 -6.53 5.10
CA HIS A 316 1.77 -6.58 6.38
C HIS A 316 1.19 -7.61 7.37
N GLY A 317 -0.13 -7.85 7.33
CA GLY A 317 -0.75 -8.89 8.15
C GLY A 317 -0.17 -10.28 7.83
N LEU A 318 0.06 -10.58 6.56
CA LEU A 318 0.72 -11.81 6.14
C LEU A 318 2.20 -11.81 6.55
N LEU A 319 2.91 -10.70 6.33
CA LEU A 319 4.34 -10.59 6.69
C LEU A 319 4.59 -10.83 8.18
N HIS A 320 3.74 -10.33 9.07
CA HIS A 320 3.86 -10.60 10.50
C HIS A 320 3.74 -12.09 10.83
N HIS A 321 2.90 -12.82 10.09
CA HIS A 321 2.75 -14.25 10.25
C HIS A 321 4.00 -15.00 9.76
N LEU A 322 4.46 -14.69 8.55
CA LEU A 322 5.65 -15.31 7.94
C LEU A 322 6.92 -15.04 8.77
N GLN A 323 7.07 -13.82 9.27
CA GLN A 323 8.19 -13.45 10.15
C GLN A 323 8.17 -14.26 11.44
N HIS A 324 7.00 -14.38 12.08
CA HIS A 324 6.85 -15.13 13.32
C HIS A 324 7.19 -16.62 13.13
N ASN A 325 6.76 -17.20 12.01
CA ASN A 325 7.03 -18.59 11.66
C ASN A 325 8.46 -18.83 11.13
N ARG A 326 9.29 -17.79 11.06
CA ARG A 326 10.68 -17.86 10.60
C ARG A 326 10.82 -18.39 9.17
N THR A 327 9.85 -18.07 8.32
CA THR A 327 9.93 -18.33 6.88
C THR A 327 11.11 -17.56 6.26
N THR A 328 11.59 -18.01 5.10
CA THR A 328 12.59 -17.26 4.33
C THR A 328 12.03 -15.93 3.86
N VAL A 329 12.83 -14.86 3.93
CA VAL A 329 12.42 -13.53 3.46
C VAL A 329 12.01 -13.57 1.98
N PRO A 330 10.83 -13.06 1.60
CA PRO A 330 10.43 -12.98 0.21
C PRO A 330 11.18 -11.84 -0.50
N GLU A 331 11.29 -11.98 -1.82
CA GLU A 331 11.50 -10.81 -2.67
C GLU A 331 10.21 -10.01 -2.76
N VAL A 332 10.34 -8.67 -2.79
CA VAL A 332 9.19 -7.76 -2.91
C VAL A 332 9.08 -7.26 -4.34
N GLY A 333 7.87 -7.26 -4.91
CA GLY A 333 7.56 -6.69 -6.21
C GLY A 333 8.36 -7.32 -7.36
N LEU A 334 8.33 -8.65 -7.47
CA LEU A 334 9.06 -9.41 -8.49
C LEU A 334 8.36 -9.36 -9.85
N ASP A 335 9.02 -8.76 -10.83
CA ASP A 335 8.59 -8.80 -12.23
C ASP A 335 8.80 -10.20 -12.82
N ILE A 336 7.74 -10.77 -13.38
CA ILE A 336 7.75 -12.03 -14.12
C ILE A 336 7.75 -11.70 -15.61
N GLN A 337 8.72 -12.26 -16.32
CA GLN A 337 8.91 -12.04 -17.75
C GLN A 337 8.54 -13.28 -18.56
N ASP A 338 7.94 -13.05 -19.73
CA ASP A 338 7.68 -14.09 -20.72
C ASP A 338 8.92 -14.44 -21.55
N SER A 339 8.76 -15.31 -22.55
CA SER A 339 9.83 -15.69 -23.48
C SER A 339 10.39 -14.54 -24.31
N GLN A 340 9.67 -13.43 -24.42
CA GLN A 340 10.07 -12.22 -25.15
C GLN A 340 10.70 -11.17 -24.22
N GLN A 341 10.97 -11.52 -22.97
CA GLN A 341 11.48 -10.61 -21.92
C GLN A 341 10.52 -9.46 -21.58
N MET A 342 9.23 -9.60 -21.90
CA MET A 342 8.20 -8.64 -21.54
C MET A 342 7.69 -8.95 -20.14
N VAL A 343 7.58 -7.94 -19.27
CA VAL A 343 6.98 -8.08 -17.94
C VAL A 343 5.48 -8.32 -18.13
N VAL A 344 5.00 -9.50 -17.70
CA VAL A 344 3.59 -9.90 -17.80
C VAL A 344 2.87 -9.91 -16.46
N ALA A 345 3.62 -9.95 -15.36
CA ALA A 345 3.07 -9.87 -14.00
C ALA A 345 4.10 -9.25 -13.04
N THR A 346 3.62 -8.63 -11.95
CA THR A 346 4.48 -8.24 -10.82
C THR A 346 3.93 -8.84 -9.52
N LEU A 347 4.67 -9.77 -8.92
CA LEU A 347 4.28 -10.44 -7.67
C LEU A 347 4.68 -9.56 -6.48
N GLU A 348 3.73 -9.25 -5.60
CA GLU A 348 3.95 -8.43 -4.41
C GLU A 348 4.98 -9.07 -3.46
N LEU A 349 4.84 -10.38 -3.22
CA LEU A 349 5.82 -11.20 -2.49
C LEU A 349 6.19 -12.42 -3.33
N ALA A 350 7.46 -12.79 -3.41
CA ALA A 350 7.89 -13.93 -4.22
C ALA A 350 9.03 -14.74 -3.58
N TRP A 351 8.99 -16.05 -3.82
CA TRP A 351 10.05 -17.02 -3.53
C TRP A 351 10.47 -17.70 -4.84
N PRO A 352 11.39 -17.09 -5.63
CA PRO A 352 11.71 -17.54 -6.99
C PRO A 352 12.15 -18.99 -7.09
N ARG A 353 12.94 -19.47 -6.11
CA ARG A 353 13.42 -20.86 -6.08
C ARG A 353 12.29 -21.89 -6.04
N ARG A 354 11.13 -21.51 -5.48
CA ARG A 354 9.95 -22.36 -5.35
C ARG A 354 8.89 -22.06 -6.41
N LYS A 355 9.09 -21.03 -7.25
CA LYS A 355 8.06 -20.43 -8.10
C LYS A 355 6.74 -20.19 -7.34
N LEU A 356 6.85 -19.69 -6.11
CA LEU A 356 5.71 -19.35 -5.26
C LEU A 356 5.65 -17.84 -5.11
N GLY A 357 4.45 -17.27 -5.15
CA GLY A 357 4.27 -15.85 -4.87
C GLY A 357 2.89 -15.48 -4.35
N VAL A 358 2.77 -14.20 -4.00
CA VAL A 358 1.52 -13.55 -3.59
C VAL A 358 1.34 -12.33 -4.48
N ALA A 359 0.15 -12.17 -5.03
CA ALA A 359 -0.23 -11.00 -5.83
C ALA A 359 -1.55 -10.41 -5.31
N ILE A 360 -1.73 -9.12 -5.56
CA ILE A 360 -2.93 -8.37 -5.21
C ILE A 360 -3.93 -8.39 -6.37
N ASP A 361 -3.45 -8.22 -7.61
CA ASP A 361 -4.27 -8.25 -8.82
C ASP A 361 -4.41 -9.67 -9.40
N GLU A 362 -5.63 -10.05 -9.77
CA GLU A 362 -5.94 -11.33 -10.43
C GLU A 362 -5.29 -11.48 -11.81
N THR A 363 -5.05 -10.38 -12.51
CA THR A 363 -4.35 -10.38 -13.80
C THR A 363 -2.90 -10.83 -13.63
N ASP A 364 -2.21 -10.36 -12.58
CA ASP A 364 -0.87 -10.80 -12.24
C ASP A 364 -0.85 -12.28 -11.83
N ILE A 365 -1.86 -12.74 -11.07
CA ILE A 365 -2.03 -14.15 -10.69
C ILE A 365 -2.10 -15.00 -11.97
N SER A 366 -3.06 -14.70 -12.84
CA SER A 366 -3.32 -15.47 -14.05
C SER A 366 -2.11 -15.50 -14.99
N ALA A 367 -1.43 -14.36 -15.17
CA ALA A 367 -0.25 -14.25 -16.02
C ALA A 367 0.97 -15.00 -15.47
N ALA A 368 1.20 -14.96 -14.15
CA ALA A 368 2.28 -15.69 -13.52
C ALA A 368 2.01 -17.21 -13.48
N GLU A 369 0.77 -17.63 -13.24
CA GLU A 369 0.35 -19.04 -13.29
C GLU A 369 0.55 -19.65 -14.68
N ALA A 370 0.28 -18.90 -15.75
CA ALA A 370 0.57 -19.30 -17.12
C ALA A 370 2.07 -19.60 -17.37
N LEU A 371 2.97 -19.05 -16.55
CA LEU A 371 4.42 -19.29 -16.58
C LEU A 371 4.89 -20.31 -15.53
N GLY A 372 3.95 -21.05 -14.94
CA GLY A 372 4.17 -22.14 -14.00
C GLY A 372 4.52 -21.68 -12.59
N TRP A 373 4.08 -20.48 -12.20
CA TRP A 373 4.11 -20.06 -10.80
C TRP A 373 2.88 -20.56 -10.05
N GLN A 374 3.07 -20.92 -8.79
CA GLN A 374 1.98 -21.02 -7.83
C GLN A 374 1.80 -19.64 -7.21
N VAL A 375 0.65 -19.00 -7.44
CA VAL A 375 0.38 -17.65 -6.90
C VAL A 375 -0.85 -17.71 -6.02
N LEU A 376 -0.75 -17.11 -4.85
CA LEU A 376 -1.85 -17.02 -3.88
C LEU A 376 -2.33 -15.57 -3.77
N THR A 377 -3.62 -15.38 -3.54
CA THR A 377 -4.12 -14.10 -3.02
C THR A 377 -3.65 -13.92 -1.58
N VAL A 378 -3.69 -12.67 -1.09
CA VAL A 378 -3.35 -12.37 0.31
C VAL A 378 -4.28 -13.11 1.28
N GLU A 379 -5.57 -13.24 0.97
CA GLU A 379 -6.53 -14.05 1.74
C GLU A 379 -6.11 -15.52 1.80
N GLN A 380 -5.84 -16.13 0.64
CA GLN A 380 -5.45 -17.55 0.58
C GLN A 380 -4.18 -17.79 1.40
N ALA A 381 -3.21 -16.88 1.29
CA ALA A 381 -1.98 -16.93 2.05
C ALA A 381 -2.19 -16.78 3.57
N LEU A 382 -3.09 -15.88 4.00
CA LEU A 382 -3.45 -15.71 5.41
C LEU A 382 -4.20 -16.92 5.98
N ASN A 383 -5.03 -17.58 5.18
CA ASN A 383 -5.76 -18.79 5.60
C ASN A 383 -4.88 -20.05 5.61
N SER A 384 -3.78 -20.06 4.85
CA SER A 384 -2.86 -21.21 4.74
C SER A 384 -1.37 -20.81 4.86
N PRO A 385 -0.97 -20.20 5.99
CA PRO A 385 0.36 -19.61 6.11
C PRO A 385 1.52 -20.62 6.18
N GLY A 386 1.23 -21.90 6.45
CA GLY A 386 2.24 -22.97 6.41
C GLY A 386 2.72 -23.33 4.99
N SER A 387 2.18 -22.70 3.96
CA SER A 387 2.51 -22.97 2.56
C SER A 387 3.84 -22.33 2.11
N PHE A 388 4.45 -21.46 2.93
CA PHE A 388 5.58 -20.58 2.57
C PHE A 388 6.90 -20.91 3.25
#